data_AF-A0A941NEX2-F1
#
_entry.id   AF-A0A941NEX2-F1
#
_cell.length_a   1.000
_cell.length_b   1.000
_cell.length_c   1.000
_cell.angle_alpha   90.00
_cell.angle_beta   90.00
_cell.angle_gamma   90.00
#
_symmetry.space_group_name_H-M   'P 1'
#
loop_
_entity.id
_entity.type
_entity.pdbx_description
1 polymer ?
#
loop_
_entity_poly.entity_id
_entity_poly.type
_entity_poly.pdbx_seq_one_letter_code
_entity_poly.pdbx_strand_id
1 'polypeptide(L)' 'GMTVAAFLSGRRTGSHVTFTKQYEGPEPPNHAVEYEGMLTEDFMEIAGRWFIPGSWAGRFLMIRSGGRSVEAARQAFEKA' A
#
# COMPACT_ATOMS: atom_id res chain seq x y z
N GLY A 1 2.67 3.12 -20.70
CA GLY A 1 1.80 2.16 -20.00
C GLY A 1 0.37 2.65 -20.04
N MET A 2 -0.60 1.75 -19.96
CA MET A 2 -2.02 2.13 -19.82
C MET A 2 -2.29 2.57 -18.37
N THR A 3 -2.98 3.68 -18.21
CA THR A 3 -3.56 4.06 -16.91
C THR A 3 -4.84 3.28 -16.74
N VAL A 4 -4.92 2.51 -15.66
CA VAL A 4 -6.15 1.81 -15.22
C VAL A 4 -6.68 2.50 -13.98
N ALA A 5 -8.00 2.59 -13.88
CA ALA A 5 -8.65 3.09 -12.68
C ALA A 5 -8.44 2.11 -11.53
N ALA A 6 -8.41 2.61 -10.30
CA ALA A 6 -8.34 1.76 -9.12
C ALA A 6 -9.06 2.41 -7.95
N PHE A 7 -9.65 1.58 -7.10
CA PHE A 7 -10.33 2.00 -5.89
C PHE A 7 -9.68 1.36 -4.67
N LEU A 8 -9.69 2.09 -3.55
CA LEU A 8 -9.21 1.64 -2.26
C LEU A 8 -10.40 1.52 -1.31
N SER A 9 -10.60 0.35 -0.73
CA SER A 9 -11.60 0.12 0.31
C SER A 9 -10.94 -0.58 1.48
N GLY A 10 -11.26 -0.16 2.71
CA GLY A 10 -10.59 -0.69 3.88
C GLY A 10 -11.04 -0.04 5.17
N ARG A 11 -10.35 -0.40 6.25
CA ARG A 11 -10.63 0.10 7.59
C ARG A 11 -9.33 0.28 8.37
N ARG A 12 -9.43 1.11 9.40
CA ARG A 12 -8.44 1.24 10.47
C ARG A 12 -9.10 0.90 11.80
N THR A 13 -8.42 0.17 12.67
CA THR A 13 -8.84 -0.07 14.05
C THR A 13 -7.63 0.08 14.95
N GLY A 14 -7.61 1.14 15.76
CA GLY A 14 -6.39 1.57 16.45
C GLY A 14 -5.29 1.93 15.43
N SER A 15 -4.11 1.32 15.59
CA SER A 15 -2.99 1.42 14.64
C SER A 15 -3.04 0.40 13.51
N HIS A 16 -3.91 -0.61 13.58
CA HIS A 16 -4.02 -1.64 12.53
C HIS A 16 -4.82 -1.12 11.34
N VAL A 17 -4.27 -1.28 10.13
CA VAL A 17 -4.85 -0.82 8.86
C VAL A 17 -4.93 -1.99 7.90
N THR A 18 -6.11 -2.20 7.32
CA THR A 18 -6.35 -3.19 6.26
C THR A 18 -7.07 -2.52 5.10
N PHE A 19 -6.58 -2.69 3.88
CA PHE A 19 -7.28 -2.20 2.70
C PHE A 19 -7.00 -3.05 1.47
N THR A 20 -7.93 -3.05 0.54
CA THR A 20 -7.81 -3.69 -0.77
C THR A 20 -7.68 -2.62 -1.83
N LYS A 21 -6.69 -2.76 -2.70
CA LYS A 21 -6.59 -2.00 -3.95
C LYS A 21 -7.16 -2.84 -5.09
N GLN A 22 -8.30 -2.42 -5.61
CA GLN A 22 -8.95 -3.05 -6.74
C GLN A 22 -8.64 -2.26 -8.00
N TYR A 23 -8.05 -2.91 -9.01
CA TYR A 23 -7.86 -2.32 -10.33
C TYR A 23 -9.07 -2.61 -11.22
N GLU A 24 -9.52 -1.60 -11.98
CA GLU A 24 -10.59 -1.71 -12.97
C GLU A 24 -10.01 -1.60 -14.38
N GLY A 25 -10.27 -2.61 -15.21
CA GLY A 25 -9.95 -2.61 -16.62
C GLY A 25 -10.82 -3.59 -17.42
N PRO A 26 -10.96 -3.40 -18.74
CA PRO A 26 -11.71 -4.32 -19.59
C PRO A 26 -11.01 -5.68 -19.76
N GLU A 27 -9.70 -5.72 -19.56
CA GLU A 27 -8.86 -6.90 -19.71
C GLU A 27 -8.04 -7.14 -18.43
N PRO A 28 -7.65 -8.38 -18.12
CA PRO A 28 -6.77 -8.69 -17.01
C PRO A 28 -5.49 -7.83 -16.97
N PRO A 29 -5.03 -7.42 -15.77
CA PRO A 29 -5.43 -7.99 -14.50
C PRO A 29 -6.48 -7.13 -13.77
N ASN A 30 -7.74 -7.58 -13.81
CA ASN A 30 -8.78 -7.23 -12.84
C ASN A 30 -8.48 -7.98 -11.55
N HIS A 31 -7.47 -7.51 -10.82
CA HIS A 31 -6.96 -8.16 -9.63
C HIS A 31 -7.03 -7.24 -8.42
N ALA A 32 -7.20 -7.87 -7.26
CA ALA A 32 -7.13 -7.25 -5.97
C ALA A 32 -5.72 -7.42 -5.41
N VAL A 33 -5.18 -6.35 -4.82
CA VAL A 33 -4.02 -6.43 -3.95
C VAL A 33 -4.48 -6.12 -2.53
N GLU A 34 -4.30 -7.08 -1.64
CA GLU A 34 -4.63 -6.95 -0.23
C GLU A 34 -3.45 -6.39 0.55
N TYR A 35 -3.72 -5.42 1.42
CA TYR A 35 -2.73 -4.78 2.27
C TYR A 35 -3.14 -4.90 3.73
N GLU A 36 -2.18 -5.29 4.55
CA GLU A 36 -2.27 -5.27 6.01
C GLU A 36 -1.03 -4.59 6.57
N GLY A 37 -1.22 -3.62 7.45
CA GLY A 37 -0.11 -2.88 8.03
C GLY A 37 -0.45 -2.17 9.33
N MET A 38 0.56 -1.51 9.87
CA MET A 38 0.50 -0.74 11.10
C MET A 38 0.80 0.73 10.78
N LEU A 39 -0.08 1.61 11.25
CA LEU A 39 0.03 3.06 11.16
C LEU A 39 0.76 3.60 12.38
N THR A 40 1.72 4.49 12.16
CA THR A 40 2.44 5.19 13.22
C THR A 40 1.51 6.13 14.00
N GLU A 41 1.88 6.43 15.24
CA GLU A 41 1.08 7.29 16.14
C GLU A 41 0.97 8.74 15.62
N ASP A 42 1.97 9.22 14.88
CA ASP A 42 1.94 10.51 14.19
C ASP A 42 1.11 10.51 12.89
N PHE A 43 0.53 9.35 12.53
CA PHE A 43 -0.28 9.12 11.33
C PHE A 43 0.47 9.37 10.01
N MET A 44 1.80 9.37 10.04
CA MET A 44 2.63 9.67 8.88
C MET A 44 3.06 8.44 8.09
N GLU A 45 3.14 7.25 8.69
CA GLU A 45 3.67 6.07 8.00
C GLU A 45 2.81 4.83 8.20
N ILE A 46 2.65 4.03 7.15
CA ILE A 46 2.07 2.69 7.21
C ILE A 46 3.10 1.70 6.70
N ALA A 47 3.52 0.76 7.55
CA ALA A 47 4.40 -0.34 7.16
C ALA A 47 3.67 -1.67 7.28
N GLY A 48 3.89 -2.58 6.33
CA GLY A 48 3.15 -3.83 6.34
C GLY A 48 3.47 -4.77 5.18
N ARG A 49 2.53 -5.65 4.89
CA ARG A 49 2.61 -6.63 3.80
C ARG A 49 1.49 -6.42 2.80
N TRP A 50 1.81 -6.71 1.55
CA TRP A 50 0.83 -6.83 0.49
C TRP A 50 0.85 -8.25 -0.06
N PHE A 51 -0.29 -8.71 -0.57
CA PHE A 51 -0.35 -9.95 -1.33
C PHE A 51 -1.46 -9.93 -2.38
N ILE A 52 -1.25 -10.71 -3.42
CA ILE A 52 -2.25 -11.08 -4.42
C ILE A 52 -2.60 -12.54 -4.12
N PRO A 53 -3.85 -12.87 -3.79
CA PRO A 53 -4.26 -14.23 -3.47
C PRO A 53 -3.79 -15.25 -4.53
N GLY A 54 -3.09 -16.30 -4.08
CA GLY A 54 -2.55 -17.35 -4.95
C GLY A 54 -1.35 -16.94 -5.82
N SER A 55 -0.77 -15.76 -5.59
CA SER A 55 0.30 -15.20 -6.44
C SER A 55 1.38 -14.57 -5.55
N TRP A 56 1.79 -13.34 -5.85
CA TRP A 56 2.91 -12.65 -5.20
C TRP A 56 2.53 -12.00 -3.89
N ALA A 57 3.55 -11.80 -3.07
CA ALA A 57 3.45 -11.04 -1.83
C ALA A 57 4.75 -10.28 -1.59
N GLY A 58 4.67 -9.23 -0.79
CA GLY A 58 5.83 -8.42 -0.43
C GLY A 58 5.59 -7.55 0.79
N ARG A 59 6.58 -6.71 1.08
CA ARG A 59 6.48 -5.68 2.11
C ARG A 59 6.19 -4.33 1.47
N PHE A 60 5.60 -3.42 2.23
CA PHE A 60 5.41 -2.04 1.79
C PHE A 60 5.68 -1.05 2.92
N LEU A 61 5.99 0.17 2.51
CA LEU A 61 6.02 1.37 3.34
C LEU A 61 5.28 2.48 2.59
N MET A 62 4.26 3.07 3.21
CA MET A 62 3.55 4.24 2.71
C MET A 62 3.79 5.40 3.64
N ILE A 63 4.21 6.54 3.09
CA ILE A 63 4.52 7.74 3.89
C ILE A 63 3.64 8.88 3.41
N ARG A 64 2.89 9.46 4.34
CA ARG A 64 2.04 10.63 4.13
C ARG A 64 2.94 11.81 3.76
N SER A 65 2.61 12.49 2.67
CA SER A 65 3.41 13.62 2.20
C SER A 65 3.31 14.81 3.16
N GLY A 66 4.39 15.07 3.92
CA GLY A 66 4.54 16.22 4.83
C GLY A 66 5.81 17.08 4.63
N GLY A 67 6.64 16.77 3.62
CA GLY A 67 7.92 17.45 3.31
C GLY A 67 9.18 16.67 3.72
N ARG A 68 10.31 16.91 3.02
CA ARG A 68 11.73 16.44 3.13
C ARG A 68 12.13 15.05 3.75
N SER A 69 11.27 14.21 4.31
CA SER A 69 11.55 12.81 4.77
C SER A 69 10.59 11.74 4.23
N VAL A 70 9.73 12.15 3.29
CA VAL A 70 9.44 11.34 2.10
C VAL A 70 10.76 10.94 1.41
N GLU A 71 11.86 11.67 1.64
CA GLU A 71 13.19 11.44 1.06
C GLU A 71 14.01 10.29 1.67
N ALA A 72 13.66 9.77 2.85
CA ALA A 72 14.39 8.68 3.52
C ALA A 72 13.55 7.42 3.83
N ALA A 73 12.21 7.58 4.01
CA ALA A 73 11.20 6.57 3.67
C ALA A 73 11.59 5.74 2.43
N ARG A 74 12.00 6.58 1.49
CA ARG A 74 12.62 6.41 0.22
C ARG A 74 13.98 5.73 0.34
N GLN A 75 14.96 6.23 1.09
CA GLN A 75 16.30 5.59 1.22
C GLN A 75 16.44 4.14 1.68
N ALA A 76 15.43 3.53 2.29
CA ALA A 76 15.58 2.18 2.84
C ALA A 76 14.49 1.19 2.41
N PHE A 77 13.34 1.67 2.00
CA PHE A 77 12.63 0.91 0.97
C PHE A 77 13.55 0.75 -0.28
N GLU A 78 14.52 1.66 -0.47
CA GLU A 78 15.65 1.62 -1.44
C GLU A 78 16.81 0.64 -1.13
N LYS A 79 16.80 -0.13 -0.02
CA LYS A 79 17.87 -1.12 0.26
C LYS A 79 17.39 -2.58 0.45
N ALA A 80 16.07 -2.83 0.46
CA ALA A 80 15.44 -3.99 1.09
C ALA A 80 14.63 -4.90 0.16
#